data_AF-A0AAU0UNU6-F1
#
_entry.id   AF-A0AAU0UNU6-F1
#
_cell.length_a   1.000
_cell.length_b   1.000
_cell.length_c   1.000
_cell.angle_alpha   90.00
_cell.angle_beta   90.00
_cell.angle_gamma   90.00
#
_symmetry.space_group_name_H-M   'P 1'
#
loop_
_entity.id
_entity.type
_entity.pdbx_description
1 polymer ?
#
loop_
_entity_poly.entity_id
_entity_poly.type
_entity_poly.pdbx_seq_one_letter_code
_entity_poly.pdbx_strand_id
1 'polypeptide(L)'
;MNVLKSVLNNIDKFNEKMAKIFAWAMLLLTLTMTYEVVSRYGFNKPTIWSYDVSYMLGSMVLIFGMAYTLRIGGHVTIDLIYNRFSRRVQLIMYIIFTIVLFFPLWALMVKVMIPHTLFSWAKHESSWVGTWQPIVYPFKTWVTVGTIMLVLQGTAEFIRDIVELIGGERP
;
A
#
# COMPACT_ATOMS: atom_id res chain seq x y z
N MET A 1 5.18 28.54 2.37
CA MET A 1 5.25 27.45 3.39
C MET A 1 3.88 26.86 3.74
N ASN A 2 2.86 27.69 4.06
CA ASN A 2 1.56 27.20 4.57
C ASN A 2 0.78 26.33 3.58
N VAL A 3 0.81 26.66 2.28
CA VAL A 3 0.16 25.85 1.24
C VAL A 3 0.80 24.47 1.14
N LEU A 4 2.13 24.38 1.15
CA LEU A 4 2.86 23.11 1.10
C LEU A 4 2.53 22.23 2.32
N LYS A 5 2.61 22.80 3.53
CA LYS A 5 2.21 22.13 4.78
C LYS A 5 0.78 21.60 4.70
N SER A 6 -0.15 22.41 4.19
CA SER A 6 -1.56 22.01 4.03
C SER A 6 -1.72 20.84 3.06
N VAL A 7 -1.05 20.87 1.90
CA VAL A 7 -1.10 19.78 0.91
C VAL A 7 -0.57 18.47 1.50
N LEU A 8 0.60 18.50 2.13
CA LEU A 8 1.22 17.32 2.75
C LEU A 8 0.34 16.73 3.86
N ASN A 9 -0.22 17.58 4.72
CA ASN A 9 -1.13 17.15 5.78
C ASN A 9 -2.44 16.56 5.25
N ASN A 10 -2.94 17.02 4.09
CA ASN A 10 -4.12 16.45 3.48
C ASN A 10 -3.84 15.06 2.90
N ILE A 11 -2.67 14.84 2.28
CA ILE A 11 -2.22 13.53 1.83
C ILE A 11 -2.15 12.57 3.02
N ASP A 12 -1.54 12.99 4.11
CA ASP A 12 -1.40 12.20 5.34
C ASP A 12 -2.75 11.79 5.94
N LYS A 13 -3.68 12.74 6.07
CA LYS A 13 -5.03 12.49 6.60
C LYS A 13 -5.82 11.55 5.69
N PHE A 14 -5.68 11.70 4.39
CA PHE A 14 -6.34 10.83 3.43
C PHE A 14 -5.80 9.39 3.51
N ASN A 15 -4.48 9.23 3.57
CA ASN A 15 -3.84 7.93 3.78
C ASN A 15 -4.26 7.28 5.10
N GLU A 16 -4.33 8.04 6.19
CA GLU A 16 -4.82 7.55 7.48
C GLU A 16 -6.25 7.04 7.41
N LYS A 17 -7.12 7.82 6.77
CA LYS A 17 -8.54 7.50 6.66
C LYS A 17 -8.73 6.22 5.88
N MET A 18 -8.05 6.08 4.74
CA MET A 18 -8.14 4.86 3.93
C MET A 18 -7.57 3.66 4.69
N ALA A 19 -6.42 3.80 5.35
CA ALA A 19 -5.85 2.72 6.15
C ALA A 19 -6.78 2.27 7.29
N LYS A 20 -7.45 3.19 7.98
CA LYS A 20 -8.45 2.86 9.00
C LYS A 20 -9.68 2.14 8.44
N ILE A 21 -10.13 2.51 7.23
CA ILE A 21 -11.23 1.82 6.56
C ILE A 21 -10.81 0.39 6.18
N PHE A 22 -9.66 0.23 5.54
CA PHE A 22 -9.18 -1.07 5.09
C PHE A 22 -8.60 -1.93 6.21
N ALA A 23 -8.33 -1.39 7.40
CA ALA A 23 -8.01 -2.18 8.58
C ALA A 23 -9.14 -3.17 8.94
N TRP A 24 -10.41 -2.82 8.68
CA TRP A 24 -11.53 -3.75 8.86
C TRP A 24 -11.47 -4.95 7.90
N ALA A 25 -10.85 -4.80 6.73
CA ALA A 25 -10.64 -5.93 5.81
C ALA A 25 -9.69 -6.98 6.41
N MET A 26 -8.81 -6.61 7.34
CA MET A 26 -7.95 -7.55 8.09
C MET A 26 -8.78 -8.45 9.01
N LEU A 27 -9.80 -7.89 9.66
CA LEU A 27 -10.73 -8.69 10.48
C LEU A 27 -11.51 -9.67 9.60
N LEU A 28 -12.04 -9.20 8.47
CA LEU A 28 -12.74 -10.08 7.51
C LEU A 28 -11.83 -11.18 6.97
N LEU A 29 -10.59 -10.85 6.62
CA LEU A 29 -9.58 -11.83 6.18
C LEU A 29 -9.34 -12.91 7.25
N THR A 30 -9.19 -12.49 8.50
CA THR A 30 -8.96 -13.40 9.63
C THR A 30 -10.16 -14.34 9.82
N LEU A 31 -11.39 -13.81 9.73
CA LEU A 31 -12.61 -14.61 9.80
C LEU A 31 -12.72 -15.59 8.63
N THR A 32 -12.43 -15.15 7.41
CA THR A 32 -12.43 -16.02 6.21
C THR A 32 -11.43 -17.17 6.35
N MET A 33 -10.21 -16.88 6.78
CA MET A 33 -9.19 -17.92 6.98
C MET A 33 -9.56 -18.88 8.10
N THR A 34 -10.07 -18.36 9.22
CA THR A 34 -10.54 -19.19 10.34
C THR A 34 -11.66 -20.10 9.90
N TYR A 35 -12.63 -19.58 9.15
CA TYR A 35 -13.73 -20.36 8.60
C TYR A 35 -13.24 -21.48 7.67
N GLU A 36 -12.30 -21.17 6.76
CA GLU A 36 -11.73 -22.18 5.86
C GLU A 36 -11.03 -23.30 6.63
N VAL A 37 -10.21 -22.96 7.63
CA VAL A 37 -9.51 -23.96 8.47
C VAL A 37 -10.52 -24.85 9.19
N VAL A 38 -11.55 -24.27 9.81
CA VAL A 38 -12.60 -25.04 10.51
C VAL A 38 -13.40 -25.90 9.53
N SER A 39 -13.79 -25.37 8.38
CA SER A 39 -14.56 -26.09 7.36
C SER A 39 -13.77 -27.27 6.79
N ARG A 40 -12.49 -27.06 6.50
CA ARG A 40 -11.61 -28.07 5.94
C ARG A 40 -11.25 -29.17 6.94
N TYR A 41 -10.81 -28.81 8.14
CA TYR A 41 -10.31 -29.80 9.09
C TYR A 41 -11.38 -30.32 10.07
N GLY A 42 -12.37 -29.49 10.40
CA GLY A 42 -13.47 -29.88 11.29
C GLY A 42 -14.62 -30.59 10.57
N PHE A 43 -14.94 -30.18 9.35
CA PHE A 43 -16.09 -30.71 8.60
C PHE A 43 -15.72 -31.49 7.34
N ASN A 44 -14.42 -31.60 7.01
CA ASN A 44 -13.92 -32.19 5.77
C ASN A 44 -14.59 -31.63 4.49
N LYS A 45 -14.94 -30.34 4.52
CA LYS A 45 -15.63 -29.61 3.45
C LYS A 45 -14.85 -28.33 3.13
N PRO A 46 -13.79 -28.37 2.31
CA PRO A 46 -13.07 -27.18 1.91
C PRO A 46 -13.97 -26.24 1.09
N THR A 47 -13.76 -24.93 1.20
CA THR A 47 -14.54 -23.97 0.41
C THR A 47 -13.80 -23.57 -0.86
N ILE A 48 -14.55 -23.29 -1.92
CA ILE A 48 -14.00 -22.86 -3.21
C ILE A 48 -13.66 -21.37 -3.25
N TRP A 49 -14.26 -20.57 -2.37
CA TRP A 49 -14.23 -19.09 -2.42
C TRP A 49 -13.22 -18.47 -1.45
N SER A 50 -12.82 -19.20 -0.40
CA SER A 50 -11.97 -18.65 0.67
C SER A 50 -10.63 -18.13 0.15
N TYR A 51 -10.05 -18.83 -0.82
CA TYR A 51 -8.81 -18.42 -1.47
C TYR A 51 -8.95 -17.08 -2.17
N ASP A 52 -9.97 -16.91 -3.02
CA ASP A 52 -10.15 -15.67 -3.79
C ASP A 52 -10.41 -14.48 -2.87
N VAL A 53 -11.34 -14.63 -1.91
CA VAL A 53 -11.66 -13.59 -0.93
C VAL A 53 -10.42 -13.20 -0.12
N SER A 54 -9.62 -14.18 0.28
CA SER A 54 -8.45 -13.93 1.10
C SER A 54 -7.35 -13.16 0.37
N TYR A 55 -7.03 -13.51 -0.87
CA TYR A 55 -6.01 -12.74 -1.61
C TYR A 55 -6.52 -11.33 -1.92
N MET A 56 -7.80 -11.16 -2.23
CA MET A 56 -8.39 -9.85 -2.52
C MET A 56 -8.31 -8.94 -1.29
N LEU A 57 -8.79 -9.42 -0.13
CA LEU A 57 -8.73 -8.68 1.13
C LEU A 57 -7.29 -8.44 1.59
N GLY A 58 -6.45 -9.47 1.55
CA GLY A 58 -5.04 -9.37 1.95
C GLY A 58 -4.26 -8.36 1.13
N SER A 59 -4.48 -8.33 -0.18
CA SER A 59 -3.82 -7.37 -1.07
C SER A 59 -4.27 -5.93 -0.81
N MET A 60 -5.56 -5.71 -0.52
CA MET A 60 -6.05 -4.39 -0.11
C MET A 60 -5.43 -3.95 1.22
N VAL A 61 -5.44 -4.82 2.24
CA VAL A 61 -4.82 -4.54 3.54
C VAL A 61 -3.34 -4.18 3.35
N LEU A 62 -2.62 -4.94 2.52
CA LEU A 62 -1.21 -4.75 2.28
C LEU A 62 -0.91 -3.41 1.60
N ILE A 63 -1.62 -3.04 0.52
CA ILE A 63 -1.29 -1.80 -0.22
C ILE A 63 -1.63 -0.54 0.57
N PHE A 64 -2.79 -0.49 1.24
CA PHE A 64 -3.17 0.64 2.09
C PHE A 64 -2.34 0.67 3.38
N GLY A 65 -2.00 -0.49 3.93
CA GLY A 65 -1.09 -0.64 5.05
C GLY A 65 0.32 -0.13 4.72
N MET A 66 0.86 -0.45 3.54
CA MET A 66 2.18 0.05 3.10
C MET A 66 2.19 1.57 2.98
N ALA A 67 1.16 2.18 2.38
CA ALA A 67 1.06 3.64 2.29
C ALA A 67 1.04 4.31 3.67
N TYR A 68 0.27 3.76 4.61
CA TYR A 68 0.24 4.26 5.99
C TYR A 68 1.54 4.02 6.75
N THR A 69 2.14 2.85 6.57
CA THR A 69 3.42 2.48 7.22
C THR A 69 4.54 3.39 6.74
N LEU A 70 4.51 3.84 5.48
CA LEU A 70 5.47 4.80 4.94
C LEU A 70 5.36 6.15 5.66
N ARG A 71 4.14 6.64 5.89
CA ARG A 71 3.89 7.89 6.62
C ARG A 71 4.46 7.87 8.04
N ILE A 72 4.27 6.78 8.77
CA ILE A 72 4.72 6.68 10.16
C ILE A 72 6.19 6.26 10.29
N GLY A 73 6.90 6.05 9.17
CA GLY A 73 8.28 5.56 9.17
C GLY A 73 8.43 4.15 9.74
N GLY A 74 7.38 3.32 9.66
CA GLY A 74 7.33 1.99 10.27
C GLY A 74 7.91 0.86 9.42
N HIS A 75 8.53 1.18 8.27
CA HIS A 75 9.20 0.16 7.46
C HIS A 75 10.47 -0.27 8.18
N VAL A 76 10.73 -1.58 8.22
CA VAL A 76 11.91 -2.13 8.88
C VAL A 76 13.16 -1.59 8.20
N THR A 77 13.93 -0.79 8.94
CA THR A 77 15.22 -0.24 8.53
C THR A 77 16.37 -1.00 9.18
N ILE A 78 17.55 -0.98 8.55
CA ILE A 78 18.76 -1.54 9.16
C ILE A 78 19.33 -0.50 10.15
N ASP A 79 18.71 -0.46 11.33
CA ASP A 79 18.95 0.57 12.36
C ASP A 79 20.41 0.60 12.84
N LEU A 80 21.08 -0.56 12.88
CA LEU A 80 22.48 -0.69 13.30
C LEU A 80 23.47 0.08 12.42
N ILE A 81 23.18 0.22 11.14
CA ILE A 81 24.00 0.94 10.16
C ILE A 81 23.51 2.38 10.06
N TYR A 82 22.20 2.57 9.96
CA TYR A 82 21.59 3.88 9.79
C TYR A 82 21.86 4.84 10.95
N ASN A 83 21.78 4.36 12.21
CA ASN A 83 21.95 5.20 13.39
C ASN A 83 23.41 5.62 13.65
N ARG A 84 24.39 5.07 12.92
CA ARG A 84 25.80 5.48 13.02
C ARG A 84 26.12 6.71 12.18
N PHE A 85 25.27 7.05 11.22
CA PHE A 85 25.47 8.19 10.33
C PHE A 85 24.89 9.48 10.90
N SER A 86 25.47 10.62 10.51
CA SER A 86 24.90 11.92 10.85
C SER A 86 23.54 12.12 10.17
N ARG A 87 22.68 12.96 10.75
CA ARG A 87 21.32 13.23 10.22
C ARG A 87 21.34 13.66 8.75
N ARG A 88 22.35 14.42 8.32
CA ARG A 88 22.50 14.82 6.91
C ARG A 88 22.77 13.63 5.99
N VAL A 89 23.65 12.72 6.38
CA VAL A 89 23.96 11.52 5.58
C VAL A 89 22.75 10.60 5.51
N GLN A 90 22.02 10.46 6.61
CA GLN A 90 20.75 9.74 6.68
C GLN A 90 19.73 10.27 5.67
N LEU A 91 19.50 11.59 5.61
CA LEU A 91 18.58 12.23 4.67
C LEU A 91 19.03 12.04 3.22
N ILE A 92 20.33 12.20 2.94
CA ILE A 92 20.88 11.99 1.60
C ILE A 92 20.65 10.55 1.13
N MET A 93 20.90 9.56 1.99
CA MET A 93 20.61 8.15 1.67
C MET A 93 19.13 7.95 1.36
N TYR A 94 18.22 8.47 2.20
CA TYR A 94 16.78 8.38 1.99
C TYR A 94 16.36 8.97 0.65
N ILE A 95 16.83 10.17 0.32
CA ILE A 95 16.54 10.86 -0.95
C ILE A 95 17.04 10.04 -2.13
N ILE A 96 18.28 9.52 -2.08
CA ILE A 96 18.86 8.70 -3.15
C ILE A 96 18.06 7.41 -3.34
N PHE A 97 17.77 6.66 -2.28
CA PHE A 97 16.98 5.42 -2.38
C PHE A 97 15.55 5.68 -2.84
N THR A 98 14.98 6.82 -2.46
CA THR A 98 13.64 7.21 -2.93
C THR A 98 13.65 7.49 -4.44
N ILE A 99 14.68 8.17 -4.96
CA ILE A 99 14.80 8.46 -6.39
C ILE A 99 15.15 7.21 -7.21
N VAL A 100 16.05 6.37 -6.72
CA VAL A 100 16.60 5.25 -7.49
C VAL A 100 15.76 3.98 -7.37
N LEU A 101 15.16 3.72 -6.21
CA LEU A 101 14.41 2.49 -5.95
C LEU A 101 12.91 2.76 -5.88
N PHE A 102 12.47 3.70 -5.04
CA PHE A 102 11.04 3.88 -4.77
C PHE A 102 10.28 4.40 -5.98
N PHE A 103 10.65 5.56 -6.53
CA PHE A 103 9.91 6.16 -7.63
C PHE A 103 9.91 5.32 -8.91
N PRO A 104 11.04 4.74 -9.38
CA PRO A 104 11.04 3.95 -10.60
C PRO A 104 10.18 2.70 -10.47
N LEU A 105 10.25 2.01 -9.33
CA LEU A 105 9.44 0.83 -9.05
C LEU A 105 7.95 1.16 -9.02
N TRP A 106 7.56 2.11 -8.17
CA TRP A 106 6.14 2.38 -7.94
C TRP A 106 5.48 3.16 -9.07
N ALA A 107 6.21 4.05 -9.77
CA ALA A 107 5.69 4.69 -10.98
C ALA A 107 5.49 3.67 -12.11
N LEU A 108 6.39 2.70 -12.28
CA LEU A 108 6.21 1.61 -13.24
C LEU A 108 4.99 0.75 -12.89
N MET A 109 4.80 0.42 -11.60
CA MET A 109 3.61 -0.30 -11.14
C MET A 109 2.34 0.46 -11.48
N VAL A 110 2.24 1.75 -11.17
CA VAL A 110 1.06 2.57 -11.52
C VAL A 110 0.83 2.58 -13.05
N LYS A 111 1.88 2.75 -13.84
CA LYS A 111 1.81 2.76 -15.32
C LYS A 111 1.23 1.45 -15.87
N VAL A 112 1.56 0.31 -15.27
CA VAL A 112 1.05 -1.00 -15.69
C VAL A 112 -0.36 -1.26 -15.15
N MET A 113 -0.63 -0.86 -13.91
CA MET A 113 -1.89 -1.17 -13.22
C MET A 113 -3.10 -0.41 -13.77
N ILE A 114 -2.93 0.84 -14.20
CA ILE A 114 -4.02 1.66 -14.77
C ILE A 114 -4.65 0.99 -16.01
N PRO A 115 -3.91 0.70 -17.09
CA PRO A 115 -4.51 0.09 -18.29
C PRO A 115 -5.07 -1.29 -17.99
N HIS A 116 -4.43 -2.07 -17.13
CA HIS A 116 -4.91 -3.40 -16.73
C HIS A 116 -6.24 -3.33 -15.97
N THR A 117 -6.41 -2.34 -15.10
CA THR A 117 -7.67 -2.10 -14.37
C THR A 117 -8.77 -1.64 -15.32
N LEU A 118 -8.49 -0.70 -16.22
CA LEU A 118 -9.46 -0.23 -17.21
C LEU A 118 -9.92 -1.36 -18.13
N PHE A 119 -8.99 -2.20 -18.58
CA PHE A 119 -9.30 -3.39 -19.39
C PHE A 119 -10.19 -4.37 -18.61
N SER A 120 -9.93 -4.57 -17.31
CA SER A 120 -10.72 -5.43 -16.44
C SER A 120 -12.18 -4.99 -16.34
N TRP A 121 -12.42 -3.68 -16.23
CA TRP A 121 -13.77 -3.10 -16.26
C TRP A 121 -14.42 -3.28 -17.63
N ALA A 122 -13.71 -3.03 -18.72
CA ALA A 122 -14.23 -3.16 -20.08
C ALA A 122 -14.61 -4.60 -20.45
N LYS A 123 -13.96 -5.60 -19.83
CA LYS A 123 -14.21 -7.02 -20.08
C LYS A 123 -15.08 -7.71 -19.03
N HIS A 124 -15.53 -7.00 -18.00
CA HIS A 124 -16.20 -7.59 -16.84
C HIS A 124 -15.47 -8.83 -16.31
N GLU A 125 -14.16 -8.66 -16.10
CA GLU A 125 -13.27 -9.77 -15.83
C GLU A 125 -13.60 -10.49 -14.50
N SER A 126 -13.54 -11.82 -14.55
CA SER A 126 -13.58 -12.73 -13.42
C SER A 126 -12.19 -13.29 -13.10
N SER A 127 -11.97 -13.71 -11.86
CA SER A 127 -10.75 -14.37 -11.40
C SER A 127 -10.56 -15.66 -12.17
N TRP A 128 -9.33 -15.91 -12.61
CA TRP A 128 -8.90 -17.21 -13.15
C TRP A 128 -8.01 -17.97 -12.16
N VAL A 129 -7.74 -17.39 -10.98
CA VAL A 129 -6.78 -17.93 -10.02
C VAL A 129 -7.45 -18.98 -9.14
N GLY A 130 -8.63 -18.70 -8.60
CA GLY A 130 -9.42 -19.64 -7.82
C GLY A 130 -10.55 -20.27 -8.62
N THR A 131 -11.07 -21.39 -8.12
CA THR A 131 -12.14 -22.16 -8.75
C THR A 131 -13.50 -21.43 -8.71
N TRP A 132 -13.67 -20.47 -7.80
CA TRP A 132 -14.92 -19.72 -7.63
C TRP A 132 -15.14 -18.63 -8.69
N GLN A 133 -14.07 -18.15 -9.33
CA GLN A 133 -14.11 -17.16 -10.41
C GLN A 133 -14.92 -15.88 -10.10
N PRO A 134 -14.72 -15.20 -8.95
CA PRO A 134 -15.46 -13.96 -8.65
C PRO A 134 -15.09 -12.81 -9.57
N ILE A 135 -15.92 -11.78 -9.60
CA ILE A 135 -15.60 -10.51 -10.26
C ILE A 135 -14.36 -9.85 -9.63
N VAL A 136 -13.39 -9.43 -10.44
CA VAL A 136 -12.09 -8.90 -9.95
C VAL A 136 -11.86 -7.42 -10.22
N TYR A 137 -12.63 -6.82 -11.13
CA TYR A 137 -12.43 -5.43 -11.53
C TYR A 137 -12.56 -4.40 -10.38
N PRO A 138 -13.48 -4.53 -9.39
CA PRO A 138 -13.53 -3.56 -8.28
C PRO A 138 -12.29 -3.69 -7.38
N PHE A 139 -11.83 -4.93 -7.18
CA PHE A 139 -10.62 -5.22 -6.44
C PHE A 139 -9.39 -4.59 -7.11
N LYS A 140 -9.20 -4.79 -8.42
CA LYS A 140 -8.07 -4.19 -9.16
C LYS A 140 -8.06 -2.67 -9.09
N THR A 141 -9.25 -2.03 -9.06
CA THR A 141 -9.37 -0.59 -8.82
C THR A 141 -8.83 -0.19 -7.47
N TRP A 142 -9.24 -0.85 -6.39
CA TRP A 142 -8.76 -0.51 -5.05
C TRP A 142 -7.27 -0.72 -4.87
N VAL A 143 -6.71 -1.78 -5.45
CA VAL A 143 -5.24 -1.97 -5.43
C VAL A 143 -4.55 -0.84 -6.20
N THR A 144 -5.05 -0.48 -7.38
CA THR A 144 -4.48 0.63 -8.18
C THR A 144 -4.55 1.96 -7.44
N VAL A 145 -5.68 2.26 -6.80
CA VAL A 145 -5.85 3.46 -5.96
C VAL A 145 -4.87 3.43 -4.80
N GLY A 146 -4.73 2.31 -4.09
CA GLY A 146 -3.75 2.14 -3.01
C GLY A 146 -2.31 2.37 -3.48
N THR A 147 -1.94 1.87 -4.66
CA THR A 147 -0.61 2.07 -5.24
C THR A 147 -0.36 3.55 -5.58
N ILE A 148 -1.36 4.25 -6.14
CA ILE A 148 -1.27 5.70 -6.39
C ILE A 148 -1.10 6.45 -5.07
N MET A 149 -1.84 6.07 -4.03
CA MET A 149 -1.75 6.65 -2.70
C MET A 149 -0.37 6.44 -2.06
N LEU A 150 0.24 5.27 -2.25
CA LEU A 150 1.60 4.99 -1.82
C LEU A 150 2.61 5.91 -2.52
N VAL A 151 2.50 6.12 -3.83
CA VAL A 151 3.35 7.06 -4.58
C VAL A 151 3.16 8.50 -4.08
N LEU A 152 1.91 8.90 -3.79
CA LEU A 152 1.62 10.23 -3.22
C LEU A 152 2.24 10.39 -1.83
N GLN A 153 2.16 9.37 -0.97
CA GLN A 153 2.83 9.42 0.34
C GLN A 153 4.35 9.47 0.20
N GLY A 154 4.93 8.68 -0.71
CA GLY A 154 6.37 8.71 -0.97
C GLY A 154 6.83 10.06 -1.49
N THR A 155 6.03 10.72 -2.33
CA THR A 155 6.27 12.11 -2.75
C THR A 155 6.22 13.07 -1.57
N ALA A 156 5.27 12.88 -0.64
CA ALA A 156 5.15 13.72 0.55
C ALA A 156 6.38 13.61 1.47
N GLU A 157 6.83 12.38 1.78
CA GLU A 157 8.04 12.16 2.59
C GLU A 157 9.30 12.68 1.88
N PHE A 158 9.41 12.46 0.57
CA PHE A 158 10.52 12.97 -0.24
C PHE A 158 10.66 14.49 -0.15
N ILE A 159 9.54 15.21 -0.25
CA ILE A 159 9.55 16.68 -0.11
C ILE A 159 9.95 17.09 1.30
N ARG A 160 9.45 16.40 2.34
CA ARG A 160 9.82 16.67 3.74
C ARG A 160 11.32 16.49 3.96
N ASP A 161 11.90 15.41 3.43
CA ASP A 161 13.32 15.13 3.57
C ASP A 161 14.20 16.15 2.83
N ILE A 162 13.76 16.66 1.67
CA ILE A 162 14.45 17.76 0.97
C ILE A 162 14.40 19.06 1.79
N VAL A 163 13.23 19.42 2.31
CA VAL A 163 13.08 20.64 3.14
C VAL A 163 13.98 20.57 4.37
N GLU A 164 14.02 19.41 5.02
CA GLU A 164 14.88 19.16 6.18
C GLU A 164 16.37 19.25 5.82
N LEU A 165 16.77 18.70 4.66
CA LEU A 165 18.17 18.74 4.20
C LEU A 165 18.65 20.17 3.92
N ILE A 166 17.79 21.04 3.41
CA ILE A 166 18.10 22.46 3.12
C ILE A 166 18.13 23.30 4.41
N GLY A 167 17.74 22.72 5.55
CA GLY A 167 17.72 23.40 6.85
C GLY A 167 16.38 24.07 7.18
N GLY A 168 15.31 23.73 6.46
CA GLY A 168 13.95 24.12 6.80
C GLY A 168 13.35 23.21 7.88
N GLU A 169 12.38 23.72 8.63
CA GLU A 169 11.59 22.89 9.55
C GLU A 169 10.74 21.87 8.78
N ARG A 170 10.80 20.59 9.19
CA ARG A 170 10.04 19.50 8.59
C ARG A 170 8.52 19.82 8.65
N PRO A 171 7.85 19.93 7.49
CA PRO A 171 6.45 20.37 7.40
C PRO A 171 5.40 19.28 7.67
#